data_AF-A0A971N8P7-F1
#
_entry.id   AF-A0A971N8P7-F1
#
_cell.length_a   1.000
_cell.length_b   1.000
_cell.length_c   1.000
_cell.angle_alpha   90.00
_cell.angle_beta   90.00
_cell.angle_gamma   90.00
#
_symmetry.space_group_name_H-M   'P 1'
#
loop_
_entity.id
_entity.type
_entity.pdbx_description
1 polymer ?
#
loop_
_entity_poly.entity_id
_entity_poly.type
_entity_poly.pdbx_seq_one_letter_code
_entity_poly.pdbx_strand_id
1 'polypeptide(L)'
;MRIRAFLTRGFVLGLLLLVFFSPQGANAATDSYYTKESFLLAPDGTVVVEAAFQEVEVIQTADPTVEVEVSMTFQASSRPKVEILIDEYRPVFTVDEQRLEIRSSTKAPGISTMFAQASGKIRIKVPAKTSLIINTASGSCTFQGCFDADITANSASGDVSFRGEVKSFSVSTASGEIRADFEGPVARVEAHSVSGSIWLSGPVQTAQLHTVSGDINLHGSDGGKLIASTISGNLIATWETLSAPVIITAESVSGNLRFFFPADAKIRGELKSRSGRITSEFSGLFSGEVNTHFLHDDAADVQIAATTTNGAIDLRTLNHSSDQSVTAKTTKSRPDRPGDHPFTFPPKRPGPAAFLNIYRYEKRWAPGLKIRLYQDRFYLTGNLEYSYRNRDLNAQFGTVYFLNSSASWFSFYGGGGAHFSNKNGYQYPYLLVGTDFLFLFYELVYPWAEEEAPQHRFGLSIKL
;
A
#
# COMPACT_ATOMS: atom_id res chain seq x y z
N MET A 1 -32.17 5.26 57.69
CA MET A 1 -31.58 5.25 56.32
C MET A 1 -30.08 5.03 56.46
N ARG A 2 -29.51 3.92 55.96
CA ARG A 2 -29.13 3.60 54.56
C ARG A 2 -27.88 4.36 54.07
N ILE A 3 -26.76 3.63 53.95
CA ILE A 3 -25.79 3.63 52.81
C ILE A 3 -25.13 5.01 52.52
N ARG A 4 -23.81 5.26 52.62
CA ARG A 4 -22.55 4.48 52.50
C ARG A 4 -21.44 5.24 53.28
N ALA A 5 -20.25 4.77 53.73
CA ALA A 5 -19.37 3.61 53.46
C ALA A 5 -18.63 3.63 52.10
N PHE A 6 -17.32 3.41 51.96
CA PHE A 6 -16.16 3.32 52.89
C PHE A 6 -14.87 3.52 52.01
N LEU A 7 -13.65 3.42 52.56
CA LEU A 7 -12.38 3.26 51.82
C LEU A 7 -11.94 4.38 50.84
N THR A 8 -11.44 5.50 51.38
CA THR A 8 -10.42 6.32 50.70
C THR A 8 -9.01 5.75 50.91
N ARG A 9 -8.59 4.76 50.11
CA ARG A 9 -7.18 4.37 49.89
C ARG A 9 -7.06 3.32 48.77
N GLY A 10 -6.04 3.44 47.92
CA GLY A 10 -5.55 2.33 47.07
C GLY A 10 -6.00 2.31 45.60
N PHE A 11 -5.84 3.40 44.83
CA PHE A 11 -5.90 3.34 43.36
C PHE A 11 -4.99 4.37 42.65
N VAL A 12 -3.71 4.43 43.07
CA VAL A 12 -2.65 5.27 42.45
C VAL A 12 -1.42 4.43 42.04
N LEU A 13 -1.42 3.12 42.34
CA LEU A 13 -0.30 2.22 42.09
C LEU A 13 -0.74 1.08 41.15
N GLY A 14 -1.02 1.42 39.88
CA GLY A 14 -1.62 0.46 38.93
C GLY A 14 -1.49 0.77 37.44
N LEU A 15 -0.81 1.84 37.02
CA LEU A 15 -0.52 2.12 35.60
C LEU A 15 0.80 2.89 35.35
N LEU A 16 1.73 2.86 36.31
CA LEU A 16 3.00 3.58 36.22
C LEU A 16 4.17 2.74 36.76
N LEU A 17 4.10 1.42 36.54
CA LEU A 17 5.10 0.44 36.97
C LEU A 17 5.39 -0.61 35.86
N LEU A 18 5.25 -0.20 34.59
CA LEU A 18 5.55 -1.02 33.41
C LEU A 18 6.50 -0.32 32.41
N VAL A 19 7.11 0.82 32.80
CA VAL A 19 8.07 1.59 32.00
C VAL A 19 9.39 1.87 32.76
N PHE A 20 9.43 1.64 34.09
CA PHE A 20 10.62 1.84 34.94
C PHE A 20 11.21 0.55 35.53
N PHE A 21 11.07 -0.56 34.81
CA PHE A 21 12.04 -1.65 34.84
C PHE A 21 12.60 -1.86 33.43
N SER A 22 13.40 -0.88 32.98
CA SER A 22 14.37 -1.10 31.92
C SER A 22 15.58 -1.85 32.51
N PRO A 23 15.81 -3.14 32.19
CA PRO A 23 17.01 -3.83 32.65
C PRO A 23 18.22 -3.33 31.87
N GLN A 24 18.84 -2.24 32.34
CA GLN A 24 20.18 -1.87 31.90
C GLN A 24 21.12 -3.03 32.22
N GLY A 25 21.73 -3.64 31.20
CA GLY A 25 22.58 -4.82 31.36
C GLY A 25 21.91 -6.18 31.15
N ALA A 26 20.68 -6.26 30.62
CA ALA A 26 20.26 -7.47 29.93
C ALA A 26 21.03 -7.58 28.61
N ASN A 27 22.12 -8.38 28.59
CA ASN A 27 22.88 -8.65 27.36
C ASN A 27 21.95 -9.28 26.31
N ALA A 28 21.55 -8.49 25.31
CA ALA A 28 20.76 -8.99 24.20
C ALA A 28 21.57 -10.06 23.47
N ALA A 29 21.06 -11.28 23.48
CA ALA A 29 21.66 -12.36 22.73
C ALA A 29 21.49 -12.04 21.24
N THR A 30 22.58 -12.17 20.48
CA THR A 30 22.59 -12.05 19.02
C THR A 30 23.26 -13.30 18.50
N ASP A 31 22.67 -13.92 17.49
CA ASP A 31 23.24 -15.07 16.76
C ASP A 31 22.77 -15.03 15.30
N SER A 32 23.41 -15.83 14.46
CA SER A 32 23.22 -15.79 13.00
C SER A 32 23.06 -17.19 12.40
N TYR A 33 22.13 -17.31 11.46
CA TYR A 33 21.97 -18.48 10.61
C TYR A 33 22.57 -18.20 9.22
N TYR A 34 23.26 -19.20 8.66
CA TYR A 34 23.75 -19.20 7.29
C TYR A 34 23.50 -20.58 6.66
N THR A 35 23.04 -20.61 5.42
CA THR A 35 23.22 -21.77 4.54
C THR A 35 23.46 -21.33 3.10
N LYS A 36 24.08 -22.21 2.32
CA LYS A 36 24.23 -22.07 0.88
C LYS A 36 24.00 -23.41 0.20
N GLU A 37 23.01 -23.46 -0.68
CA GLU A 37 22.57 -24.64 -1.41
C GLU A 37 22.64 -24.41 -2.91
N SER A 38 22.54 -25.47 -3.71
CA SER A 38 22.50 -25.37 -5.18
C SER A 38 21.63 -26.48 -5.77
N PHE A 39 20.69 -26.09 -6.63
CA PHE A 39 19.65 -26.96 -7.16
C PHE A 39 19.70 -27.00 -8.69
N LEU A 40 19.37 -28.14 -9.30
CA LEU A 40 19.17 -28.25 -10.75
C LEU A 40 17.68 -28.32 -11.02
N LEU A 41 17.18 -27.49 -11.93
CA LEU A 41 15.80 -27.49 -12.42
C LEU A 41 15.78 -27.68 -13.94
N ALA A 42 14.61 -28.01 -14.49
CA ALA A 42 14.32 -27.83 -15.90
C ALA A 42 14.58 -26.36 -16.34
N PRO A 43 14.98 -26.10 -17.60
CA PRO A 43 15.33 -24.75 -18.04
C PRO A 43 14.21 -23.70 -17.87
N ASP A 44 12.95 -24.13 -17.97
CA ASP A 44 11.71 -23.37 -17.80
C ASP A 44 11.12 -23.48 -16.37
N GLY A 45 11.89 -24.03 -15.42
CA GLY A 45 11.47 -24.24 -14.04
C GLY A 45 11.17 -22.95 -13.28
N THR A 46 10.45 -23.08 -12.16
CA THR A 46 10.00 -21.96 -11.32
C THR A 46 10.63 -21.98 -9.94
N VAL A 47 11.19 -20.84 -9.50
CA VAL A 47 11.65 -20.63 -8.11
C VAL A 47 10.61 -19.80 -7.35
N VAL A 48 10.21 -20.28 -6.18
CA VAL A 48 9.17 -19.66 -5.33
C VAL A 48 9.73 -19.23 -3.98
N VAL A 49 9.76 -17.91 -3.82
CA VAL A 49 10.04 -17.06 -2.66
C VAL A 49 8.95 -17.02 -1.59
N GLU A 50 9.04 -17.69 -0.43
CA GLU A 50 8.17 -17.38 0.72
C GLU A 50 9.03 -16.83 1.88
N ALA A 51 9.33 -15.54 1.82
CA ALA A 51 10.10 -14.82 2.83
C ALA A 51 9.19 -14.16 3.89
N ALA A 52 9.72 -13.95 5.10
CA ALA A 52 9.03 -13.21 6.15
C ALA A 52 9.49 -11.75 6.16
N PHE A 53 10.76 -11.54 6.51
CA PHE A 53 11.39 -10.22 6.68
C PHE A 53 12.66 -10.06 5.84
N GLN A 54 13.10 -11.14 5.17
CA GLN A 54 14.39 -11.19 4.48
C GLN A 54 14.33 -10.37 3.18
N GLU A 55 15.36 -9.56 2.94
CA GLU A 55 15.61 -8.97 1.61
C GLU A 55 15.85 -10.10 0.59
N VAL A 56 15.34 -9.96 -0.63
CA VAL A 56 15.51 -10.95 -1.70
C VAL A 56 16.29 -10.32 -2.86
N GLU A 57 17.52 -10.80 -3.10
CA GLU A 57 18.38 -10.35 -4.20
C GLU A 57 18.47 -11.47 -5.24
N VAL A 58 17.81 -11.31 -6.40
CA VAL A 58 17.84 -12.27 -7.50
C VAL A 58 18.69 -11.74 -8.64
N ILE A 59 19.67 -12.55 -9.07
CA ILE A 59 20.62 -12.22 -10.13
C ILE A 59 20.58 -13.31 -11.19
N GLN A 60 20.58 -12.94 -12.47
CA GLN A 60 20.72 -13.92 -13.54
C GLN A 60 22.16 -14.46 -13.62
N THR A 61 22.31 -15.76 -13.84
CA THR A 61 23.58 -16.45 -14.09
C THR A 61 23.55 -17.22 -15.41
N ALA A 62 24.74 -17.51 -15.95
CA ALA A 62 24.94 -18.43 -17.07
C ALA A 62 25.14 -19.89 -16.62
N ASP A 63 25.25 -20.12 -15.31
CA ASP A 63 25.24 -21.45 -14.70
C ASP A 63 23.83 -22.08 -14.85
N PRO A 64 23.70 -23.38 -15.19
CA PRO A 64 22.40 -24.06 -15.28
C PRO A 64 21.76 -24.34 -13.91
N THR A 65 22.47 -24.15 -12.80
CA THR A 65 21.95 -24.36 -11.44
C THR A 65 21.36 -23.09 -10.82
N VAL A 66 20.39 -23.28 -9.93
CA VAL A 66 19.89 -22.26 -9.03
C VAL A 66 20.72 -22.28 -7.75
N GLU A 67 21.59 -21.29 -7.56
CA GLU A 67 22.36 -21.11 -6.32
C GLU A 67 21.54 -20.28 -5.33
N VAL A 68 21.36 -20.77 -4.10
CA VAL A 68 20.65 -20.04 -3.03
C VAL A 68 21.56 -19.85 -1.83
N GLU A 69 21.72 -18.61 -1.37
CA GLU A 69 22.47 -18.25 -0.17
C GLU A 69 21.54 -17.49 0.78
N VAL A 70 21.32 -18.04 1.98
CA VAL A 70 20.46 -17.45 3.01
C VAL A 70 21.32 -17.05 4.21
N SER A 71 21.27 -15.78 4.58
CA SER A 71 21.86 -15.25 5.81
C SER A 71 20.78 -14.58 6.65
N MET A 72 20.79 -14.80 7.97
CA MET A 72 19.87 -14.16 8.92
C MET A 72 20.57 -13.87 10.24
N THR A 73 20.22 -12.74 10.86
CA THR A 73 20.72 -12.32 12.18
C THR A 73 19.54 -11.99 13.07
N PHE A 74 19.50 -12.61 14.25
CA PHE A 74 18.42 -12.47 15.22
C PHE A 74 18.96 -11.94 16.55
N GLN A 75 18.30 -10.92 17.10
CA GLN A 75 18.62 -10.31 18.38
C GLN A 75 17.40 -10.35 19.31
N ALA A 76 17.55 -10.96 20.49
CA ALA A 76 16.49 -11.13 21.47
C ALA A 76 17.01 -11.08 22.93
N SER A 77 16.10 -11.07 23.90
CA SER A 77 16.44 -10.89 25.32
C SER A 77 17.20 -12.04 26.00
N SER A 78 17.42 -13.17 25.31
CA SER A 78 18.17 -14.34 25.83
C SER A 78 18.50 -15.32 24.69
N ARG A 79 19.57 -16.12 24.84
CA ARG A 79 20.00 -17.10 23.81
C ARG A 79 18.90 -18.11 23.42
N PRO A 80 18.15 -18.73 24.35
CA PRO A 80 17.08 -19.65 23.96
C PRO A 80 15.96 -19.02 23.11
N LYS A 81 15.73 -17.70 23.22
CA LYS A 81 14.81 -17.01 22.29
C LYS A 81 15.40 -16.89 20.89
N VAL A 82 16.70 -16.62 20.78
CA VAL A 82 17.40 -16.55 19.50
C VAL A 82 17.44 -17.93 18.83
N GLU A 83 17.71 -18.99 19.59
CA GLU A 83 17.67 -20.37 19.14
C GLU A 83 16.27 -20.75 18.60
N ILE A 84 15.19 -20.38 19.32
CA ILE A 84 13.81 -20.59 18.85
C ILE A 84 13.52 -19.82 17.55
N LEU A 85 13.96 -18.56 17.43
CA LEU A 85 13.75 -17.75 16.21
C LEU A 85 14.52 -18.32 15.00
N ILE A 86 15.76 -18.78 15.21
CA ILE A 86 16.56 -19.43 14.16
C ILE A 86 15.89 -20.71 13.66
N ASP A 87 15.18 -21.44 14.52
CA ASP A 87 14.46 -22.64 14.12
C ASP A 87 13.08 -22.34 13.49
N GLU A 88 12.34 -21.37 14.01
CA GLU A 88 11.03 -20.92 13.51
C GLU A 88 11.09 -20.36 12.09
N TYR A 89 12.16 -19.62 11.78
CA TYR A 89 12.42 -18.98 10.48
C TYR A 89 13.45 -19.73 9.60
N ARG A 90 13.89 -20.93 10.00
CA ARG A 90 14.82 -21.75 9.21
C ARG A 90 14.25 -21.99 7.80
N PRO A 91 14.98 -21.69 6.71
CA PRO A 91 14.49 -21.94 5.36
C PRO A 91 14.30 -23.44 5.12
N VAL A 92 13.09 -23.82 4.69
CA VAL A 92 12.77 -25.15 4.19
C VAL A 92 12.83 -25.10 2.66
N PHE A 93 13.67 -25.97 2.09
CA PHE A 93 13.80 -26.15 0.65
C PHE A 93 13.01 -27.38 0.22
N THR A 94 12.07 -27.19 -0.71
CA THR A 94 11.31 -28.27 -1.35
C THR A 94 11.57 -28.20 -2.84
N VAL A 95 12.06 -29.30 -3.44
CA VAL A 95 12.49 -29.30 -4.85
C VAL A 95 11.96 -30.52 -5.59
N ASP A 96 11.51 -30.30 -6.82
CA ASP A 96 11.22 -31.29 -7.85
C ASP A 96 11.88 -30.87 -9.18
N GLU A 97 11.66 -31.63 -10.27
CA GLU A 97 12.30 -31.37 -11.57
C GLU A 97 11.95 -30.01 -12.20
N GLN A 98 10.80 -29.41 -11.85
CA GLN A 98 10.33 -28.14 -12.41
C GLN A 98 10.22 -27.00 -11.39
N ARG A 99 10.28 -27.28 -10.09
CA ARG A 99 9.96 -26.30 -9.05
C ARG A 99 10.91 -26.38 -7.86
N LEU A 100 11.40 -25.21 -7.43
CA LEU A 100 12.08 -25.02 -6.14
C LEU A 100 11.24 -24.06 -5.30
N GLU A 101 10.75 -24.51 -4.14
CA GLU A 101 10.16 -23.63 -3.13
C GLU A 101 11.12 -23.41 -1.97
N ILE A 102 11.32 -22.14 -1.60
CA ILE A 102 12.17 -21.70 -0.50
C ILE A 102 11.25 -21.02 0.52
N ARG A 103 10.96 -21.70 1.63
CA ARG A 103 10.00 -21.24 2.64
C ARG A 103 10.69 -20.89 3.95
N SER A 104 10.83 -19.61 4.24
CA SER A 104 11.49 -19.08 5.45
C SER A 104 10.51 -18.69 6.56
N SER A 105 9.28 -19.19 6.50
CA SER A 105 8.28 -19.12 7.57
C SER A 105 7.41 -20.37 7.55
N THR A 106 7.13 -20.94 8.72
CA THR A 106 6.32 -22.17 8.86
C THR A 106 5.00 -21.97 9.59
N LYS A 107 4.79 -20.83 10.27
CA LYS A 107 3.65 -20.58 11.18
C LYS A 107 3.24 -19.10 11.17
N ALA A 108 2.02 -18.83 11.62
CA ALA A 108 1.56 -17.46 11.88
C ALA A 108 2.34 -16.84 13.06
N PRO A 109 2.74 -15.55 12.97
CA PRO A 109 3.65 -14.94 13.93
C PRO A 109 3.08 -14.89 15.35
N GLY A 110 3.85 -15.40 16.32
CA GLY A 110 3.47 -15.45 17.72
C GLY A 110 3.68 -14.14 18.49
N ILE A 111 3.26 -14.14 19.75
CA ILE A 111 3.48 -13.01 20.68
C ILE A 111 4.99 -12.83 20.98
N SER A 112 5.79 -13.89 20.88
CA SER A 112 7.26 -13.85 21.04
C SER A 112 7.96 -12.91 20.04
N THR A 113 7.51 -12.93 18.78
CA THR A 113 8.10 -12.18 17.66
C THR A 113 7.85 -10.67 17.72
N MET A 114 6.92 -10.18 18.54
CA MET A 114 6.69 -8.73 18.73
C MET A 114 7.84 -7.99 19.42
N PHE A 115 8.78 -8.70 20.05
CA PHE A 115 9.88 -8.13 20.85
C PHE A 115 11.26 -8.68 20.46
N ALA A 116 11.40 -9.15 19.22
CA ALA A 116 12.66 -9.59 18.65
C ALA A 116 13.04 -8.69 17.46
N GLN A 117 14.33 -8.43 17.28
CA GLN A 117 14.84 -7.78 16.07
C GLN A 117 15.43 -8.86 15.17
N ALA A 118 14.88 -8.99 13.96
CA ALA A 118 15.33 -9.93 12.95
C ALA A 118 15.72 -9.16 11.68
N SER A 119 16.77 -9.62 11.02
CA SER A 119 17.23 -9.12 9.72
C SER A 119 17.80 -10.29 8.93
N GLY A 120 17.77 -10.22 7.60
CA GLY A 120 18.29 -11.30 6.79
C GLY A 120 18.16 -11.04 5.31
N LYS A 121 18.85 -11.86 4.52
CA LYS A 121 18.95 -11.76 3.08
C LYS A 121 18.97 -13.14 2.43
N ILE A 122 18.14 -13.31 1.42
CA ILE A 122 18.09 -14.46 0.52
C ILE A 122 18.67 -13.98 -0.81
N ARG A 123 19.89 -14.40 -1.13
CA ARG A 123 20.50 -14.18 -2.45
C ARG A 123 20.25 -15.40 -3.31
N ILE A 124 19.79 -15.18 -4.53
CA ILE A 124 19.47 -16.24 -5.50
C ILE A 124 20.17 -15.93 -6.81
N LYS A 125 20.85 -16.91 -7.39
CA LYS A 125 21.28 -16.86 -8.79
C LYS A 125 20.45 -17.84 -9.59
N VAL A 126 19.86 -17.41 -10.70
CA VAL A 126 19.02 -18.28 -11.55
C VAL A 126 19.44 -18.25 -13.02
N PRO A 127 19.27 -19.36 -13.77
CA PRO A 127 19.32 -19.35 -15.22
C PRO A 127 18.33 -18.34 -15.82
N ALA A 128 18.65 -17.78 -17.00
CA ALA A 128 17.83 -16.75 -17.64
C ALA A 128 16.37 -17.15 -17.94
N LYS A 129 16.07 -18.44 -18.09
CA LYS A 129 14.72 -18.96 -18.42
C LYS A 129 13.90 -19.41 -17.19
N THR A 130 14.46 -19.28 -15.98
CA THR A 130 13.78 -19.63 -14.74
C THR A 130 12.73 -18.58 -14.36
N SER A 131 11.48 -18.99 -14.21
CA SER A 131 10.39 -18.11 -13.77
C SER A 131 10.45 -17.86 -12.26
N LEU A 132 10.05 -16.66 -11.83
CA LEU A 132 10.21 -16.21 -10.44
C LEU A 132 8.86 -15.82 -9.81
N ILE A 133 8.58 -16.33 -8.62
CA ILE A 133 7.44 -15.90 -7.80
C ILE A 133 7.97 -15.56 -6.41
N ILE A 134 8.11 -14.27 -6.09
CA ILE A 134 8.66 -13.81 -4.82
C ILE A 134 7.55 -13.21 -3.94
N ASN A 135 7.27 -13.81 -2.79
CA ASN A 135 6.34 -13.31 -1.77
C ASN A 135 7.13 -12.96 -0.50
N THR A 136 6.84 -11.82 0.11
CA THR A 136 7.48 -11.36 1.36
C THR A 136 6.54 -10.44 2.14
N ALA A 137 6.67 -10.37 3.48
CA ALA A 137 5.89 -9.41 4.25
C ALA A 137 6.58 -8.03 4.23
N SER A 138 7.83 -7.96 4.69
CA SER A 138 8.54 -6.67 4.84
C SER A 138 9.90 -6.57 4.17
N GLY A 139 10.38 -7.63 3.52
CA GLY A 139 11.65 -7.60 2.80
C GLY A 139 11.54 -6.83 1.49
N SER A 140 12.58 -6.09 1.11
CA SER A 140 12.69 -5.50 -0.22
C SER A 140 13.20 -6.52 -1.23
N CYS A 141 12.74 -6.42 -2.48
CA CYS A 141 13.13 -7.31 -3.58
C CYS A 141 13.98 -6.55 -4.61
N THR A 142 15.07 -7.18 -5.06
CA THR A 142 16.00 -6.63 -6.04
C THR A 142 16.26 -7.66 -7.12
N PHE A 143 16.02 -7.30 -8.39
CA PHE A 143 16.21 -8.16 -9.55
C PHE A 143 17.24 -7.54 -10.51
N GLN A 144 18.24 -8.31 -10.94
CA GLN A 144 19.27 -7.83 -11.87
C GLN A 144 19.64 -8.88 -12.93
N GLY A 145 19.54 -8.52 -14.21
CA GLY A 145 20.02 -9.33 -15.35
C GLY A 145 19.00 -9.49 -16.49
N CYS A 146 19.26 -10.44 -17.40
CA CYS A 146 18.41 -10.73 -18.56
C CYS A 146 17.60 -12.01 -18.33
N PHE A 147 16.27 -11.89 -18.18
CA PHE A 147 15.35 -12.97 -17.86
C PHE A 147 14.38 -13.25 -19.03
N ASP A 148 14.64 -14.31 -19.80
CA ASP A 148 13.71 -14.89 -20.80
C ASP A 148 12.61 -15.71 -20.11
N ALA A 149 11.97 -15.10 -19.10
CA ALA A 149 11.05 -15.71 -18.16
C ALA A 149 10.12 -14.65 -17.54
N ASP A 150 9.05 -15.10 -16.89
CA ASP A 150 8.08 -14.22 -16.24
C ASP A 150 8.43 -14.05 -14.74
N ILE A 151 8.36 -12.81 -14.25
CA ILE A 151 8.70 -12.46 -12.86
C ILE A 151 7.46 -11.89 -12.15
N THR A 152 7.11 -12.48 -11.01
CA THR A 152 6.08 -11.99 -10.09
C THR A 152 6.70 -11.65 -8.73
N ALA A 153 6.42 -10.48 -8.18
CA ALA A 153 6.88 -10.07 -6.85
C ALA A 153 5.77 -9.40 -6.02
N ASN A 154 5.45 -9.96 -4.86
CA ASN A 154 4.45 -9.45 -3.92
C ASN A 154 5.11 -9.11 -2.58
N SER A 155 4.92 -7.89 -2.09
CA SER A 155 5.34 -7.47 -0.76
C SER A 155 4.15 -6.87 0.02
N ALA A 156 4.21 -6.82 1.35
CA ALA A 156 3.29 -5.95 2.09
C ALA A 156 3.90 -4.54 2.25
N SER A 157 5.15 -4.43 2.70
CA SER A 157 5.77 -3.13 2.97
C SER A 157 7.17 -2.89 2.39
N GLY A 158 7.78 -3.87 1.74
CA GLY A 158 9.10 -3.73 1.13
C GLY A 158 9.06 -3.12 -0.26
N ASP A 159 10.17 -2.46 -0.62
CA ASP A 159 10.38 -1.88 -1.94
C ASP A 159 10.71 -2.96 -2.97
N VAL A 160 10.42 -2.70 -4.25
CA VAL A 160 10.76 -3.61 -5.35
C VAL A 160 11.58 -2.84 -6.40
N SER A 161 12.78 -3.34 -6.67
CA SER A 161 13.69 -2.79 -7.67
C SER A 161 14.04 -3.83 -8.74
N PHE A 162 14.01 -3.43 -10.01
CA PHE A 162 14.39 -4.25 -11.15
C PHE A 162 15.31 -3.48 -12.10
N ARG A 163 16.36 -4.13 -12.63
CA ARG A 163 17.14 -3.63 -13.77
C ARG A 163 17.54 -4.77 -14.72
N GLY A 164 17.37 -4.54 -16.02
CA GLY A 164 17.82 -5.44 -17.09
C GLY A 164 16.70 -5.76 -18.07
N GLU A 165 16.64 -7.00 -18.55
CA GLU A 165 15.63 -7.46 -19.52
C GLU A 165 14.69 -8.48 -18.87
N VAL A 166 13.40 -8.43 -19.21
CA VAL A 166 12.42 -9.42 -18.73
C VAL A 166 11.28 -9.61 -19.73
N LYS A 167 10.79 -10.84 -19.90
CA LYS A 167 9.66 -11.15 -20.79
C LYS A 167 8.34 -10.53 -20.31
N SER A 168 8.01 -10.71 -19.03
CA SER A 168 6.93 -9.98 -18.35
C SER A 168 7.18 -9.79 -16.85
N PHE A 169 6.65 -8.71 -16.30
CA PHE A 169 6.93 -8.25 -14.93
C PHE A 169 5.62 -7.88 -14.21
N SER A 170 5.32 -8.54 -13.10
CA SER A 170 4.11 -8.32 -12.30
C SER A 170 4.49 -8.04 -10.84
N VAL A 171 4.15 -6.87 -10.32
CA VAL A 171 4.52 -6.45 -8.96
C VAL A 171 3.33 -5.90 -8.19
N SER A 172 3.19 -6.32 -6.93
CA SER A 172 2.26 -5.72 -5.96
C SER A 172 2.96 -5.40 -4.64
N THR A 173 2.68 -4.24 -4.07
CA THR A 173 3.09 -3.87 -2.70
C THR A 173 1.99 -3.04 -2.03
N ALA A 174 1.90 -2.99 -0.69
CA ALA A 174 0.94 -2.06 -0.06
C ALA A 174 1.59 -0.69 0.15
N SER A 175 2.78 -0.63 0.74
CA SER A 175 3.45 0.64 1.07
C SER A 175 4.81 0.88 0.44
N GLY A 176 5.43 -0.14 -0.17
CA GLY A 176 6.77 0.00 -0.78
C GLY A 176 6.75 0.75 -2.10
N GLU A 177 7.90 1.30 -2.47
CA GLU A 177 8.16 1.90 -3.78
C GLU A 177 8.47 0.81 -4.84
N ILE A 178 7.99 1.00 -6.06
CA ILE A 178 8.33 0.15 -7.21
C ILE A 178 9.21 0.96 -8.17
N ARG A 179 10.44 0.50 -8.42
CA ARG A 179 11.35 1.01 -9.46
C ARG A 179 11.67 -0.12 -10.45
N ALA A 180 11.41 0.05 -11.74
CA ALA A 180 11.89 -0.91 -12.75
C ALA A 180 12.47 -0.21 -13.98
N ASP A 181 13.67 -0.63 -14.35
CA ASP A 181 14.51 -0.04 -15.38
C ASP A 181 14.79 -1.09 -16.45
N PHE A 182 14.00 -1.06 -17.53
CA PHE A 182 14.01 -2.09 -18.57
C PHE A 182 14.98 -1.72 -19.69
N GLU A 183 16.07 -2.47 -19.77
CA GLU A 183 17.16 -2.29 -20.76
C GLU A 183 16.79 -2.86 -22.14
N GLY A 184 15.74 -3.68 -22.22
CA GLY A 184 15.21 -4.30 -23.46
C GLY A 184 13.69 -4.50 -23.45
N PRO A 185 13.08 -4.96 -24.56
CA PRO A 185 11.63 -4.91 -24.76
C PRO A 185 10.82 -5.86 -23.87
N VAL A 186 9.81 -5.33 -23.18
CA VAL A 186 8.94 -6.08 -22.25
C VAL A 186 7.51 -6.17 -22.81
N ALA A 187 6.93 -7.38 -22.84
CA ALA A 187 5.60 -7.59 -23.41
C ALA A 187 4.46 -7.06 -22.52
N ARG A 188 4.58 -7.24 -21.19
CA ARG A 188 3.64 -6.72 -20.19
C ARG A 188 4.37 -6.34 -18.91
N VAL A 189 4.08 -5.14 -18.40
CA VAL A 189 4.40 -4.71 -17.05
C VAL A 189 3.09 -4.42 -16.32
N GLU A 190 2.97 -4.93 -15.11
CA GLU A 190 1.83 -4.68 -14.23
C GLU A 190 2.35 -4.34 -12.84
N ALA A 191 1.99 -3.16 -12.33
CA ALA A 191 2.53 -2.63 -11.08
C ALA A 191 1.40 -2.03 -10.24
N HIS A 192 1.18 -2.60 -9.06
CA HIS A 192 0.16 -2.19 -8.10
C HIS A 192 0.81 -1.73 -6.78
N SER A 193 0.39 -0.56 -6.28
CA SER A 193 0.69 -0.10 -4.93
C SER A 193 -0.57 0.42 -4.22
N VAL A 194 -0.51 0.71 -2.92
CA VAL A 194 -1.55 1.50 -2.23
C VAL A 194 -1.01 2.89 -1.90
N SER A 195 0.06 2.98 -1.10
CA SER A 195 0.67 4.27 -0.72
C SER A 195 2.02 4.56 -1.35
N GLY A 196 2.68 3.53 -1.89
CA GLY A 196 3.96 3.69 -2.59
C GLY A 196 3.77 4.22 -4.01
N SER A 197 4.82 4.85 -4.52
CA SER A 197 4.86 5.40 -5.89
C SER A 197 5.55 4.42 -6.84
N ILE A 198 5.31 4.60 -8.14
CA ILE A 198 5.74 3.67 -9.20
C ILE A 198 6.59 4.44 -10.21
N TRP A 199 7.82 3.99 -10.44
CA TRP A 199 8.76 4.53 -11.40
C TRP A 199 9.15 3.46 -12.41
N LEU A 200 8.86 3.67 -13.69
CA LEU A 200 9.25 2.76 -14.78
C LEU A 200 10.01 3.51 -15.89
N SER A 201 11.02 2.86 -16.46
CA SER A 201 11.74 3.28 -17.67
C SER A 201 11.88 2.11 -18.65
N GLY A 202 11.76 2.36 -19.96
CA GLY A 202 12.19 1.42 -21.01
C GLY A 202 11.13 1.06 -22.08
N PRO A 203 11.35 0.00 -22.89
CA PRO A 203 10.50 -0.39 -24.02
C PRO A 203 9.37 -1.35 -23.60
N VAL A 204 8.35 -0.81 -22.93
CA VAL A 204 7.20 -1.57 -22.42
C VAL A 204 6.02 -1.53 -23.40
N GLN A 205 5.66 -2.68 -23.99
CA GLN A 205 4.55 -2.77 -24.95
C GLN A 205 3.18 -2.55 -24.30
N THR A 206 2.98 -2.96 -23.05
CA THR A 206 1.77 -2.69 -22.26
C THR A 206 2.11 -2.53 -20.78
N ALA A 207 1.87 -1.34 -20.24
CA ALA A 207 2.01 -0.98 -18.83
C ALA A 207 0.62 -0.82 -18.18
N GLN A 208 0.39 -1.50 -17.05
CA GLN A 208 -0.82 -1.37 -16.21
C GLN A 208 -0.40 -0.93 -14.80
N LEU A 209 -0.58 0.36 -14.50
CA LEU A 209 0.03 1.04 -13.35
C LEU A 209 -1.04 1.59 -12.42
N HIS A 210 -1.11 1.07 -11.20
CA HIS A 210 -2.18 1.39 -10.26
C HIS A 210 -1.59 1.72 -8.89
N THR A 211 -1.98 2.86 -8.33
CA THR A 211 -1.70 3.22 -6.92
C THR A 211 -2.90 3.96 -6.34
N VAL A 212 -2.92 4.24 -5.04
CA VAL A 212 -4.00 5.05 -4.42
C VAL A 212 -3.50 6.45 -4.06
N SER A 213 -2.36 6.55 -3.36
CA SER A 213 -1.78 7.85 -2.98
C SER A 213 -0.34 8.08 -3.44
N GLY A 214 0.30 7.11 -4.10
CA GLY A 214 1.60 7.33 -4.72
C GLY A 214 1.51 8.11 -6.02
N ASP A 215 2.59 8.81 -6.39
CA ASP A 215 2.81 9.26 -7.76
C ASP A 215 3.11 8.05 -8.69
N ILE A 216 2.84 8.21 -9.99
CA ILE A 216 3.27 7.31 -11.06
C ILE A 216 4.15 8.11 -12.01
N ASN A 217 5.34 7.58 -12.35
CA ASN A 217 6.29 8.20 -13.26
C ASN A 217 6.75 7.18 -14.31
N LEU A 218 6.43 7.42 -15.58
CA LEU A 218 6.79 6.57 -16.71
C LEU A 218 7.69 7.32 -17.70
N HIS A 219 8.85 6.75 -18.00
CA HIS A 219 9.67 7.11 -19.15
C HIS A 219 9.53 6.01 -20.21
N GLY A 220 8.55 6.19 -21.10
CA GLY A 220 8.40 5.38 -22.30
C GLY A 220 9.49 5.73 -23.30
N SER A 221 9.93 4.73 -24.08
CA SER A 221 10.90 4.91 -25.16
C SER A 221 10.21 5.20 -26.49
N ASP A 222 9.57 4.19 -27.08
CA ASP A 222 8.86 4.29 -28.35
C ASP A 222 7.59 3.42 -28.34
N GLY A 223 6.46 4.01 -28.74
CA GLY A 223 5.15 3.35 -28.78
C GLY A 223 4.63 2.82 -27.44
N GLY A 224 3.73 1.83 -27.56
CA GLY A 224 3.22 1.05 -26.43
C GLY A 224 1.88 1.54 -25.86
N LYS A 225 1.34 0.76 -24.92
CA LYS A 225 0.05 1.04 -24.26
C LYS A 225 0.22 1.33 -22.78
N LEU A 226 -0.20 2.50 -22.32
CA LEU A 226 -0.33 2.84 -20.90
C LEU A 226 -1.80 2.76 -20.46
N ILE A 227 -2.04 1.99 -19.40
CA ILE A 227 -3.21 2.10 -18.54
C ILE A 227 -2.71 2.54 -17.16
N ALA A 228 -3.13 3.71 -16.68
CA ALA A 228 -2.70 4.26 -15.40
C ALA A 228 -3.88 4.75 -14.57
N SER A 229 -3.90 4.45 -13.27
CA SER A 229 -4.90 5.02 -12.34
C SER A 229 -4.32 5.35 -10.97
N THR A 230 -4.72 6.49 -10.41
CA THR A 230 -4.41 6.91 -9.04
C THR A 230 -5.60 7.61 -8.40
N ILE A 231 -5.66 7.78 -7.08
CA ILE A 231 -6.71 8.60 -6.45
C ILE A 231 -6.17 9.99 -6.15
N SER A 232 -5.07 10.10 -5.41
CA SER A 232 -4.53 11.39 -4.95
C SER A 232 -3.11 11.73 -5.37
N GLY A 233 -2.29 10.76 -5.80
CA GLY A 233 -0.97 11.04 -6.35
C GLY A 233 -1.01 11.45 -7.82
N ASN A 234 0.10 11.91 -8.38
CA ASN A 234 0.18 12.50 -9.71
C ASN A 234 0.67 11.47 -10.73
N LEU A 235 0.23 11.58 -11.99
CA LEU A 235 0.86 10.88 -13.11
C LEU A 235 1.81 11.83 -13.85
N ILE A 236 3.02 11.35 -14.12
CA ILE A 236 3.94 11.89 -15.11
C ILE A 236 4.21 10.77 -16.11
N ALA A 237 4.03 11.04 -17.40
CA ALA A 237 4.41 10.10 -18.45
C ALA A 237 5.09 10.84 -19.62
N THR A 238 6.23 10.33 -20.05
CA THR A 238 7.13 10.95 -21.02
C THR A 238 7.49 9.94 -22.09
N TRP A 239 7.44 10.34 -23.37
CA TRP A 239 8.01 9.59 -24.49
C TRP A 239 9.00 10.47 -25.23
N GLU A 240 10.26 10.03 -25.36
CA GLU A 240 11.29 10.78 -26.10
C GLU A 240 11.18 10.61 -27.62
N THR A 241 10.60 9.49 -28.07
CA THR A 241 10.43 9.14 -29.50
C THR A 241 9.05 8.55 -29.78
N LEU A 242 8.58 8.69 -31.03
CA LEU A 242 7.28 8.22 -31.52
C LEU A 242 7.41 7.66 -32.95
N SER A 243 8.19 6.60 -33.13
CA SER A 243 8.22 5.82 -34.38
C SER A 243 7.12 4.74 -34.41
N ALA A 244 6.56 4.40 -33.25
CA ALA A 244 5.45 3.47 -33.06
C ALA A 244 4.28 4.14 -32.31
N PRO A 245 3.02 3.72 -32.55
CA PRO A 245 1.85 4.37 -31.97
C PRO A 245 1.74 4.16 -30.46
N VAL A 246 1.38 5.22 -29.75
CA VAL A 246 1.17 5.26 -28.29
C VAL A 246 -0.32 5.32 -27.96
N ILE A 247 -0.79 4.47 -27.04
CA ILE A 247 -2.18 4.45 -26.56
C ILE A 247 -2.21 4.67 -25.04
N ILE A 248 -2.88 5.73 -24.58
CA ILE A 248 -2.94 6.11 -23.17
C ILE A 248 -4.37 6.12 -22.67
N THR A 249 -4.59 5.48 -21.52
CA THR A 249 -5.79 5.63 -20.69
C THR A 249 -5.34 5.96 -19.28
N ALA A 250 -5.65 7.17 -18.79
CA ALA A 250 -5.17 7.69 -17.52
C ALA A 250 -6.30 8.28 -16.67
N GLU A 251 -6.47 7.79 -15.45
CA GLU A 251 -7.56 8.18 -14.55
C GLU A 251 -7.08 8.67 -13.18
N SER A 252 -7.75 9.70 -12.64
CA SER A 252 -7.46 10.27 -11.31
C SER A 252 -8.70 10.86 -10.62
N VAL A 253 -8.62 11.07 -9.30
CA VAL A 253 -9.67 11.80 -8.54
C VAL A 253 -9.20 13.21 -8.18
N SER A 254 -8.02 13.38 -7.59
CA SER A 254 -7.45 14.69 -7.24
C SER A 254 -6.00 14.91 -7.66
N GLY A 255 -5.32 13.86 -8.11
CA GLY A 255 -3.98 13.93 -8.65
C GLY A 255 -3.90 14.59 -10.02
N ASN A 256 -2.82 15.29 -10.30
CA ASN A 256 -2.57 15.92 -11.61
C ASN A 256 -2.03 14.89 -12.62
N LEU A 257 -2.43 15.02 -13.88
CA LEU A 257 -1.92 14.19 -14.97
C LEU A 257 -1.03 15.05 -15.88
N ARG A 258 0.21 14.62 -16.15
CA ARG A 258 1.18 15.38 -16.96
C ARG A 258 1.82 14.48 -18.01
N PHE A 259 1.75 14.92 -19.26
CA PHE A 259 2.22 14.15 -20.41
C PHE A 259 3.21 14.97 -21.26
N PHE A 260 4.31 14.34 -21.68
CA PHE A 260 5.39 14.97 -22.43
C PHE A 260 5.73 14.18 -23.70
N PHE A 261 5.74 14.88 -24.84
CA PHE A 261 5.96 14.30 -26.18
C PHE A 261 6.87 15.18 -27.05
N PRO A 262 7.39 14.68 -28.18
CA PRO A 262 8.02 15.48 -29.23
C PRO A 262 7.11 16.64 -29.68
N ALA A 263 7.72 17.75 -30.15
CA ALA A 263 6.97 18.97 -30.50
C ALA A 263 6.18 18.87 -31.82
N ASP A 264 6.49 17.85 -32.62
CA ASP A 264 5.85 17.46 -33.87
C ASP A 264 4.87 16.28 -33.71
N ALA A 265 4.71 15.75 -32.49
CA ALA A 265 3.81 14.65 -32.19
C ALA A 265 2.34 14.97 -32.51
N LYS A 266 1.69 14.09 -33.26
CA LYS A 266 0.27 14.20 -33.59
C LYS A 266 -0.55 13.46 -32.55
N ILE A 267 -1.48 14.18 -31.92
CA ILE A 267 -2.22 13.67 -30.76
C ILE A 267 -3.73 13.76 -31.03
N ARG A 268 -4.46 12.67 -30.72
CA ARG A 268 -5.92 12.62 -30.77
C ARG A 268 -6.53 12.09 -29.48
N GLY A 269 -7.78 12.49 -29.20
CA GLY A 269 -8.58 11.98 -28.09
C GLY A 269 -9.11 13.07 -27.17
N GLU A 270 -9.23 12.80 -25.87
CA GLU A 270 -9.84 13.71 -24.90
C GLU A 270 -9.05 13.85 -23.60
N LEU A 271 -8.95 15.11 -23.13
CA LEU A 271 -8.47 15.47 -21.79
C LEU A 271 -9.65 16.08 -21.02
N LYS A 272 -9.92 15.61 -19.80
CA LYS A 272 -11.15 15.94 -19.06
C LYS A 272 -10.90 16.15 -17.58
N SER A 273 -11.28 17.31 -17.04
CA SER A 273 -11.29 17.57 -15.60
C SER A 273 -12.62 18.15 -15.17
N ARG A 274 -13.18 17.75 -14.01
CA ARG A 274 -14.45 18.36 -13.54
C ARG A 274 -14.23 19.77 -12.97
N SER A 275 -13.12 20.02 -12.29
CA SER A 275 -12.86 21.32 -11.63
C SER A 275 -11.42 21.84 -11.78
N GLY A 276 -10.47 21.01 -12.23
CA GLY A 276 -9.09 21.41 -12.47
C GLY A 276 -8.87 22.03 -13.85
N ARG A 277 -7.71 22.67 -14.02
CA ARG A 277 -7.29 23.27 -15.28
C ARG A 277 -6.81 22.20 -16.26
N ILE A 278 -7.20 22.32 -17.53
CA ILE A 278 -6.53 21.62 -18.63
C ILE A 278 -5.59 22.60 -19.34
N THR A 279 -4.37 22.19 -19.66
CA THR A 279 -3.46 22.89 -20.56
C THR A 279 -2.98 21.94 -21.66
N SER A 280 -2.85 22.45 -22.88
CA SER A 280 -2.33 21.71 -24.03
C SER A 280 -1.46 22.65 -24.86
N GLU A 281 -0.25 22.22 -25.19
CA GLU A 281 0.61 22.85 -26.20
C GLU A 281 0.28 22.35 -27.63
N PHE A 282 -0.56 21.32 -27.75
CA PHE A 282 -0.99 20.69 -29.01
C PHE A 282 -2.37 21.17 -29.46
N SER A 283 -2.62 21.14 -30.77
CA SER A 283 -3.85 21.64 -31.39
C SER A 283 -5.10 20.83 -30.97
N GLY A 284 -6.14 21.54 -30.57
CA GLY A 284 -7.41 20.94 -30.16
C GLY A 284 -8.50 21.99 -29.88
N LEU A 285 -9.72 21.50 -29.67
CA LEU A 285 -10.90 22.31 -29.35
C LEU A 285 -11.25 22.16 -27.87
N PHE A 286 -11.19 23.27 -27.13
CA PHE A 286 -11.60 23.31 -25.73
C PHE A 286 -13.09 23.65 -25.59
N SER A 287 -13.87 22.80 -24.91
CA SER A 287 -15.25 23.08 -24.52
C SER A 287 -15.32 23.41 -23.03
N GLY A 288 -15.62 24.67 -22.73
CA GLY A 288 -15.75 25.17 -21.35
C GLY A 288 -16.98 24.65 -20.61
N GLU A 289 -18.06 24.30 -21.31
CA GLU A 289 -19.30 23.80 -20.69
C GLU A 289 -19.13 22.46 -19.98
N VAL A 290 -18.24 21.62 -20.52
CA VAL A 290 -17.91 20.28 -20.00
C VAL A 290 -16.46 20.18 -19.50
N ASN A 291 -15.73 21.30 -19.46
CA ASN A 291 -14.30 21.41 -19.15
C ASN A 291 -13.48 20.25 -19.73
N THR A 292 -13.59 20.07 -21.04
CA THR A 292 -12.98 18.97 -21.82
C THR A 292 -12.23 19.57 -23.01
N HIS A 293 -11.03 19.07 -23.31
CA HIS A 293 -10.23 19.45 -24.46
C HIS A 293 -10.16 18.27 -25.43
N PHE A 294 -10.63 18.48 -26.66
CA PHE A 294 -10.66 17.46 -27.72
C PHE A 294 -9.51 17.67 -28.69
N LEU A 295 -8.64 16.67 -28.80
CA LEU A 295 -7.48 16.65 -29.68
C LEU A 295 -7.84 15.90 -30.96
N HIS A 296 -7.51 16.46 -32.13
CA HIS A 296 -7.99 15.94 -33.41
C HIS A 296 -6.90 16.01 -34.48
N ASP A 297 -6.24 14.89 -34.72
CA ASP A 297 -5.39 14.64 -35.89
C ASP A 297 -5.77 13.27 -36.47
N ASP A 298 -5.98 13.22 -37.78
CA ASP A 298 -6.39 12.01 -38.51
C ASP A 298 -5.29 10.93 -38.54
N ALA A 299 -4.02 11.35 -38.46
CA ALA A 299 -2.83 10.51 -38.53
C ALA A 299 -2.03 10.58 -37.23
N ALA A 300 -2.72 10.53 -36.09
CA ALA A 300 -2.12 10.66 -34.76
C ALA A 300 -1.17 9.51 -34.37
N ASP A 301 0.02 9.88 -33.93
CA ASP A 301 1.01 9.00 -33.31
C ASP A 301 0.59 8.61 -31.88
N VAL A 302 -0.13 9.52 -31.20
CA VAL A 302 -0.61 9.33 -29.82
C VAL A 302 -2.14 9.38 -29.75
N GLN A 303 -2.76 8.33 -29.19
CA GLN A 303 -4.16 8.34 -28.80
C GLN A 303 -4.29 8.38 -27.27
N ILE A 304 -4.86 9.47 -26.73
CA ILE A 304 -4.95 9.72 -25.30
C ILE A 304 -6.40 9.91 -24.81
N ALA A 305 -6.75 9.21 -23.73
CA ALA A 305 -7.90 9.49 -22.90
C ALA A 305 -7.41 9.74 -21.47
N ALA A 306 -7.49 10.99 -21.00
CA ALA A 306 -7.03 11.39 -19.67
C ALA A 306 -8.14 12.08 -18.89
N THR A 307 -8.56 11.50 -17.77
CA THR A 307 -9.66 12.02 -16.92
C THR A 307 -9.22 12.21 -15.48
N THR A 308 -9.57 13.34 -14.89
CA THR A 308 -9.48 13.57 -13.44
C THR A 308 -10.73 14.29 -12.90
N THR A 309 -11.01 14.24 -11.60
CA THR A 309 -12.11 15.04 -11.04
C THR A 309 -11.64 16.44 -10.66
N ASN A 310 -10.54 16.56 -9.91
CA ASN A 310 -10.08 17.83 -9.36
C ASN A 310 -8.62 18.17 -9.68
N GLY A 311 -7.87 17.24 -10.28
CA GLY A 311 -6.49 17.52 -10.72
C GLY A 311 -6.44 18.40 -11.96
N ALA A 312 -5.28 19.02 -12.19
CA ALA A 312 -4.96 19.57 -13.50
C ALA A 312 -4.57 18.46 -14.49
N ILE A 313 -4.72 18.74 -15.79
CA ILE A 313 -4.14 17.93 -16.87
C ILE A 313 -3.29 18.85 -17.73
N ASP A 314 -1.98 18.57 -17.82
CA ASP A 314 -1.07 19.27 -18.72
C ASP A 314 -0.54 18.33 -19.80
N LEU A 315 -0.63 18.76 -21.05
CA LEU A 315 -0.08 18.06 -22.22
C LEU A 315 0.94 18.98 -22.91
N ARG A 316 2.23 18.62 -22.88
CA ARG A 316 3.35 19.53 -23.22
C ARG A 316 4.40 18.91 -24.13
N THR A 317 5.18 19.78 -24.75
CA THR A 317 6.33 19.43 -25.58
C THR A 317 7.60 19.25 -24.74
N LEU A 318 8.49 18.33 -25.14
CA LEU A 318 9.76 18.06 -24.46
C LEU A 318 10.70 19.29 -24.43
N ASN A 319 10.66 20.12 -25.46
CA ASN A 319 11.63 21.21 -25.67
C ASN A 319 11.44 22.41 -24.72
N HIS A 320 10.45 22.40 -23.82
CA HIS A 320 10.29 23.44 -22.79
C HIS A 320 11.10 23.18 -21.50
N SER A 321 12.20 22.42 -21.60
CA SER A 321 13.16 22.14 -20.52
C SER A 321 14.06 23.34 -20.17
N SER A 322 13.45 24.45 -19.72
CA SER A 322 14.15 25.65 -19.23
C SER A 322 13.74 25.98 -17.78
N ASP A 323 14.49 25.44 -16.82
CA ASP A 323 14.50 25.74 -15.38
C ASP A 323 13.14 25.80 -14.64
N GLN A 324 12.81 24.70 -13.97
CA GLN A 324 12.53 24.80 -12.52
C GLN A 324 13.32 23.76 -11.73
N SER A 325 14.54 24.12 -11.39
CA SER A 325 15.05 23.80 -10.05
C SER A 325 14.05 24.32 -9.02
N VAL A 326 13.64 23.50 -8.04
CA VAL A 326 12.69 23.91 -6.99
C VAL A 326 13.42 24.72 -5.91
N THR A 327 14.03 25.82 -6.33
CA THR A 327 14.77 26.76 -5.48
C THR A 327 13.85 27.90 -5.08
N ALA A 328 13.25 27.82 -3.89
CA ALA A 328 12.25 28.78 -3.43
C ALA A 328 12.79 30.24 -3.43
N LYS A 329 12.16 31.13 -4.20
CA LYS A 329 12.45 32.58 -4.18
C LYS A 329 11.23 33.49 -4.39
N THR A 330 10.59 33.80 -3.27
CA THR A 330 10.36 35.19 -2.81
C THR A 330 9.77 36.20 -3.81
N THR A 331 8.44 36.37 -3.78
CA THR A 331 7.73 37.48 -4.42
C THR A 331 8.15 38.85 -3.84
N LYS A 332 8.48 39.84 -4.69
CA LYS A 332 8.85 41.20 -4.26
C LYS A 332 7.65 42.12 -4.04
N SER A 333 7.27 42.27 -2.77
CA SER A 333 6.83 43.50 -2.07
C SER A 333 6.39 44.76 -2.86
N ARG A 334 5.22 45.28 -2.50
CA ARG A 334 4.94 46.73 -2.30
C ARG A 334 3.90 46.89 -1.15
N PRO A 335 3.78 48.06 -0.48
CA PRO A 335 4.62 48.26 0.70
C PRO A 335 3.86 48.58 2.02
N ASP A 336 4.65 48.56 3.10
CA ASP A 336 4.44 49.15 4.42
C ASP A 336 3.49 48.47 5.44
N ARG A 337 3.61 48.94 6.70
CA ARG A 337 3.46 48.20 7.99
C ARG A 337 2.69 49.07 9.01
N PRO A 338 2.42 48.63 10.27
CA PRO A 338 2.56 47.29 10.87
C PRO A 338 1.26 46.75 11.52
N GLY A 339 1.28 45.48 11.92
CA GLY A 339 0.31 44.91 12.87
C GLY A 339 0.76 43.54 13.36
N ASP A 340 1.05 43.39 14.65
CA ASP A 340 1.46 42.10 15.22
C ASP A 340 0.26 41.16 15.33
N HIS A 341 0.25 40.13 14.49
CA HIS A 341 -0.65 38.99 14.59
C HIS A 341 0.20 37.72 14.70
N PRO A 342 0.23 37.04 15.86
CA PRO A 342 0.99 35.80 15.98
C PRO A 342 0.42 34.73 15.05
N PHE A 343 1.29 33.86 14.51
CA PHE A 343 0.88 32.73 13.68
C PHE A 343 -0.09 31.82 14.45
N THR A 344 -1.38 31.97 14.16
CA THR A 344 -2.41 31.06 14.65
C THR A 344 -2.43 29.82 13.76
N PHE A 345 -2.20 28.65 14.36
CA PHE A 345 -2.51 27.39 13.70
C PHE A 345 -3.99 27.40 13.28
N PRO A 346 -4.35 26.95 12.07
CA PRO A 346 -5.74 26.87 11.66
C PRO A 346 -6.51 26.00 12.67
N PRO A 347 -7.71 26.41 13.12
CA PRO A 347 -8.42 25.70 14.17
C PRO A 347 -8.66 24.26 13.74
N LYS A 348 -8.31 23.34 14.64
CA LYS A 348 -8.39 21.90 14.45
C LYS A 348 -9.83 21.54 14.05
N ARG A 349 -10.04 21.21 12.76
CA ARG A 349 -11.38 20.83 12.28
C ARG A 349 -11.81 19.56 13.05
N PRO A 350 -12.97 19.57 13.72
CA PRO A 350 -13.49 18.37 14.35
C PRO A 350 -13.84 17.34 13.27
N GLY A 351 -13.98 16.06 13.65
CA GLY A 351 -14.25 14.97 12.71
C GLY A 351 -15.59 15.05 11.95
N PRO A 352 -16.01 13.96 11.30
CA PRO A 352 -17.42 13.73 11.01
C PRO A 352 -18.27 13.82 12.29
N ALA A 353 -19.53 14.22 12.18
CA ALA A 353 -20.49 14.15 13.28
C ALA A 353 -20.96 12.70 13.48
N ALA A 354 -21.09 11.93 12.39
CA ALA A 354 -21.29 10.49 12.43
C ALA A 354 -20.60 9.76 11.27
N PHE A 355 -20.53 8.44 11.37
CA PHE A 355 -20.18 7.52 10.28
C PHE A 355 -21.30 6.49 10.14
N LEU A 356 -21.92 6.41 8.96
CA LEU A 356 -22.86 5.34 8.61
C LEU A 356 -22.10 4.23 7.88
N ASN A 357 -21.95 3.08 8.54
CA ASN A 357 -21.30 1.89 8.00
C ASN A 357 -22.33 0.95 7.39
N ILE A 358 -22.03 0.41 6.20
CA ILE A 358 -22.85 -0.55 5.47
C ILE A 358 -21.95 -1.69 5.00
N TYR A 359 -22.12 -2.87 5.62
CA TYR A 359 -21.28 -4.05 5.42
C TYR A 359 -22.13 -5.30 5.22
N ARG A 360 -21.51 -6.41 4.82
CA ARG A 360 -22.21 -7.71 4.72
C ARG A 360 -22.03 -8.54 5.98
N TYR A 361 -23.13 -9.13 6.44
CA TYR A 361 -23.18 -10.15 7.48
C TYR A 361 -23.96 -11.36 6.94
N GLU A 362 -23.37 -12.56 7.02
CA GLU A 362 -23.82 -13.76 6.28
C GLU A 362 -24.16 -13.46 4.79
N LYS A 363 -25.46 -13.36 4.47
CA LYS A 363 -26.00 -13.11 3.13
C LYS A 363 -26.82 -11.82 3.03
N ARG A 364 -26.74 -10.93 4.02
CA ARG A 364 -27.49 -9.66 4.07
C ARG A 364 -26.58 -8.45 4.30
N TRP A 365 -27.11 -7.28 3.98
CA TRP A 365 -26.53 -6.00 4.40
C TRP A 365 -26.88 -5.73 5.87
N ALA A 366 -25.90 -5.25 6.63
CA ALA A 366 -26.00 -4.89 8.03
C ALA A 366 -25.58 -3.42 8.21
N PRO A 367 -26.37 -2.59 8.90
CA PRO A 367 -25.96 -1.23 9.26
C PRO A 367 -25.05 -1.22 10.49
N GLY A 368 -24.22 -0.19 10.56
CA GLY A 368 -23.50 0.25 11.75
C GLY A 368 -23.46 1.77 11.79
N LEU A 369 -23.39 2.34 12.98
CA LEU A 369 -23.38 3.79 13.18
C LEU A 369 -22.34 4.14 14.24
N LYS A 370 -21.43 5.07 13.91
CA LYS A 370 -20.53 5.71 14.89
C LYS A 370 -21.01 7.15 15.08
N ILE A 371 -21.37 7.57 16.30
CA ILE A 371 -21.80 8.95 16.60
C ILE A 371 -20.73 9.62 17.46
N ARG A 372 -20.27 10.81 17.06
CA ARG A 372 -19.22 11.55 17.79
C ARG A 372 -19.73 12.05 19.15
N LEU A 373 -18.93 11.83 20.19
CA LEU A 373 -19.15 12.38 21.53
C LEU A 373 -18.48 13.77 21.68
N TYR A 374 -18.55 14.40 22.86
CA TYR A 374 -18.04 15.75 23.11
C TYR A 374 -16.52 15.99 22.90
N GLN A 375 -15.76 15.00 22.40
CA GLN A 375 -14.34 15.11 22.05
C GLN A 375 -14.11 14.53 20.65
N ASP A 376 -13.35 15.23 19.79
CA ASP A 376 -13.14 14.96 18.35
C ASP A 376 -12.77 13.52 17.94
N ARG A 377 -12.31 12.71 18.90
CA ARG A 377 -11.77 11.36 18.69
C ARG A 377 -12.56 10.25 19.37
N PHE A 378 -13.55 10.55 20.22
CA PHE A 378 -14.41 9.54 20.84
C PHE A 378 -15.76 9.42 20.12
N TYR A 379 -16.15 8.19 19.79
CA TYR A 379 -17.42 7.88 19.14
C TYR A 379 -18.13 6.74 19.88
N LEU A 380 -19.45 6.86 20.04
CA LEU A 380 -20.34 5.77 20.43
C LEU A 380 -20.64 4.91 19.20
N THR A 381 -20.58 3.59 19.30
CA THR A 381 -20.87 2.66 18.19
C THR A 381 -22.14 1.85 18.45
N GLY A 382 -22.91 1.61 17.39
CA GLY A 382 -24.08 0.74 17.38
C GLY A 382 -24.22 -0.01 16.06
N ASN A 383 -24.20 -1.33 16.10
CA ASN A 383 -24.26 -2.22 14.95
C ASN A 383 -25.45 -3.18 15.07
N LEU A 384 -26.11 -3.50 13.95
CA LEU A 384 -27.26 -4.41 13.93
C LEU A 384 -27.08 -5.46 12.83
N GLU A 385 -27.02 -6.73 13.23
CA GLU A 385 -26.66 -7.87 12.40
C GLU A 385 -27.77 -8.93 12.50
N TYR A 386 -28.21 -9.51 11.38
CA TYR A 386 -29.27 -10.54 11.38
C TYR A 386 -28.71 -11.87 10.89
N SER A 387 -28.63 -12.86 11.78
CA SER A 387 -28.28 -14.24 11.40
C SER A 387 -29.50 -14.93 10.80
N TYR A 388 -29.41 -15.28 9.51
CA TYR A 388 -30.45 -16.06 8.85
C TYR A 388 -30.40 -17.53 9.29
N ARG A 389 -29.19 -18.08 9.52
CA ARG A 389 -29.02 -19.45 10.03
C ARG A 389 -29.73 -19.64 11.36
N ASN A 390 -29.49 -18.73 12.31
CA ASN A 390 -30.00 -18.86 13.67
C ASN A 390 -31.39 -18.20 13.84
N ARG A 391 -31.89 -17.48 12.82
CA ARG A 391 -33.07 -16.60 12.88
C ARG A 391 -33.01 -15.68 14.10
N ASP A 392 -31.90 -14.96 14.24
CA ASP A 392 -31.62 -14.12 15.42
C ASP A 392 -31.16 -12.73 15.01
N LEU A 393 -31.39 -11.76 15.89
CA LEU A 393 -31.04 -10.35 15.71
C LEU A 393 -30.00 -9.98 16.77
N ASN A 394 -28.79 -9.71 16.29
CA ASN A 394 -27.65 -9.36 17.11
C ASN A 394 -27.46 -7.84 17.09
N ALA A 395 -27.37 -7.23 18.27
CA ALA A 395 -27.10 -5.81 18.45
C ALA A 395 -25.78 -5.66 19.22
N GLN A 396 -24.85 -4.88 18.68
CA GLN A 396 -23.56 -4.63 19.31
C GLN A 396 -23.42 -3.14 19.62
N PHE A 397 -23.15 -2.79 20.88
CA PHE A 397 -23.01 -1.40 21.33
C PHE A 397 -21.66 -1.21 22.02
N GLY A 398 -20.98 -0.10 21.75
CA GLY A 398 -19.64 0.13 22.27
C GLY A 398 -19.16 1.58 22.15
N THR A 399 -17.87 1.80 22.38
CA THR A 399 -17.19 3.06 22.08
C THR A 399 -15.87 2.80 21.39
N VAL A 400 -15.45 3.74 20.54
CA VAL A 400 -14.15 3.73 19.86
C VAL A 400 -13.44 5.07 20.02
N TYR A 401 -12.12 4.99 20.10
CA TYR A 401 -11.21 6.12 20.10
C TYR A 401 -10.35 6.12 18.84
N PHE A 402 -10.45 7.18 18.05
CA PHE A 402 -9.59 7.43 16.91
C PHE A 402 -8.20 7.85 17.39
N LEU A 403 -7.17 7.13 16.96
CA LEU A 403 -5.78 7.40 17.35
C LEU A 403 -5.28 8.70 16.69
N ASN A 404 -5.54 8.84 15.38
CA ASN A 404 -5.26 10.04 14.59
C ASN A 404 -6.53 10.90 14.41
N SER A 405 -6.58 11.75 13.38
CA SER A 405 -7.78 12.54 13.07
C SER A 405 -8.84 11.67 12.40
N SER A 406 -10.08 11.73 12.90
CA SER A 406 -11.25 11.09 12.28
C SER A 406 -11.70 11.78 10.98
N ALA A 407 -11.20 13.00 10.71
CA ALA A 407 -11.37 13.69 9.43
C ALA A 407 -10.33 13.28 8.36
N SER A 408 -9.36 12.41 8.68
CA SER A 408 -8.35 11.96 7.72
C SER A 408 -8.93 11.06 6.62
N TRP A 409 -8.15 10.93 5.54
CA TRP A 409 -8.37 9.98 4.44
C TRP A 409 -7.98 8.54 4.84
N PHE A 410 -7.09 8.38 5.82
CA PHE A 410 -6.80 7.12 6.50
C PHE A 410 -6.83 7.34 8.01
N SER A 411 -7.59 6.51 8.72
CA SER A 411 -7.79 6.63 10.17
C SER A 411 -7.74 5.28 10.87
N PHE A 412 -7.06 5.22 12.03
CA PHE A 412 -7.07 4.05 12.92
C PHE A 412 -7.90 4.35 14.17
N TYR A 413 -8.66 3.37 14.64
CA TYR A 413 -9.41 3.46 15.90
C TYR A 413 -9.39 2.13 16.66
N GLY A 414 -9.38 2.25 17.99
CA GLY A 414 -9.46 1.12 18.92
C GLY A 414 -10.56 1.34 19.95
N GLY A 415 -11.16 0.29 20.47
CA GLY A 415 -12.29 0.39 21.38
C GLY A 415 -12.82 -0.96 21.85
N GLY A 416 -14.09 -0.98 22.25
CA GLY A 416 -14.76 -2.18 22.72
C GLY A 416 -16.23 -1.93 23.08
N GLY A 417 -16.93 -2.99 23.44
CA GLY A 417 -18.37 -2.93 23.68
C GLY A 417 -18.95 -4.23 24.22
N ALA A 418 -20.26 -4.39 24.07
CA ALA A 418 -21.03 -5.56 24.45
C ALA A 418 -21.89 -6.05 23.29
N HIS A 419 -21.93 -7.37 23.10
CA HIS A 419 -22.78 -8.06 22.13
C HIS A 419 -24.06 -8.56 22.82
N PHE A 420 -25.21 -8.34 22.17
CA PHE A 420 -26.53 -8.79 22.64
C PHE A 420 -27.25 -9.55 21.52
N SER A 421 -27.80 -10.72 21.83
CA SER A 421 -28.74 -11.47 20.99
C SER A 421 -30.17 -11.18 21.47
N ASN A 422 -31.12 -11.07 20.54
CA ASN A 422 -32.54 -10.93 20.86
C ASN A 422 -33.14 -12.21 21.49
N LYS A 423 -32.52 -13.37 21.28
CA LYS A 423 -32.93 -14.64 21.92
C LYS A 423 -32.30 -14.89 23.28
N ASN A 424 -30.99 -14.63 23.37
CA ASN A 424 -30.17 -15.05 24.50
C ASN A 424 -29.79 -13.89 25.44
N GLY A 425 -30.12 -12.65 25.09
CA GLY A 425 -29.76 -11.45 25.85
C GLY A 425 -28.29 -11.06 25.66
N TYR A 426 -27.66 -10.50 26.70
CA TYR A 426 -26.22 -10.22 26.70
C TYR A 426 -25.42 -11.51 26.45
N GLN A 427 -24.44 -11.46 25.56
CA GLN A 427 -23.58 -12.62 25.25
C GLN A 427 -22.18 -12.42 25.85
N TYR A 428 -21.43 -11.43 25.36
CA TYR A 428 -20.05 -11.20 25.76
C TYR A 428 -19.63 -9.73 25.60
N PRO A 429 -18.59 -9.27 26.33
CA PRO A 429 -17.87 -8.07 25.97
C PRO A 429 -16.96 -8.34 24.77
N TYR A 430 -16.59 -7.31 24.02
CA TYR A 430 -15.62 -7.43 22.92
C TYR A 430 -14.63 -6.28 22.93
N LEU A 431 -13.42 -6.56 22.42
CA LEU A 431 -12.47 -5.55 21.95
C LEU A 431 -12.69 -5.31 20.46
N LEU A 432 -12.34 -4.11 19.99
CA LEU A 432 -12.46 -3.73 18.59
C LEU A 432 -11.21 -2.95 18.16
N VAL A 433 -10.63 -3.34 17.03
CA VAL A 433 -9.64 -2.54 16.30
C VAL A 433 -10.13 -2.37 14.87
N GLY A 434 -10.10 -1.15 14.35
CA GLY A 434 -10.59 -0.85 13.01
C GLY A 434 -9.86 0.29 12.33
N THR A 435 -10.14 0.42 11.03
CA THR A 435 -9.63 1.50 10.20
C THR A 435 -10.69 1.97 9.20
N ASP A 436 -10.76 3.28 9.01
CA ASP A 436 -11.53 3.93 7.95
C ASP A 436 -10.56 4.44 6.88
N PHE A 437 -10.80 4.11 5.62
CA PHE A 437 -10.00 4.53 4.47
C PHE A 437 -10.89 5.06 3.35
N LEU A 438 -10.80 6.36 3.05
CA LEU A 438 -11.69 7.10 2.15
C LEU A 438 -13.18 6.90 2.52
N PHE A 439 -13.85 5.97 1.83
CA PHE A 439 -15.25 5.56 1.99
C PHE A 439 -15.40 4.05 2.32
N LEU A 440 -14.30 3.35 2.58
CA LEU A 440 -14.25 1.96 3.04
C LEU A 440 -13.94 1.92 4.55
N PHE A 441 -14.34 0.84 5.22
CA PHE A 441 -13.87 0.54 6.56
C PHE A 441 -13.62 -0.96 6.75
N TYR A 442 -12.78 -1.27 7.73
CA TYR A 442 -12.52 -2.62 8.22
C TYR A 442 -12.53 -2.62 9.76
N GLU A 443 -13.20 -3.59 10.38
CA GLU A 443 -13.17 -3.83 11.83
C GLU A 443 -12.85 -5.29 12.11
N LEU A 444 -11.88 -5.52 12.98
CA LEU A 444 -11.68 -6.76 13.71
C LEU A 444 -12.35 -6.63 15.07
N VAL A 445 -13.41 -7.40 15.28
CA VAL A 445 -14.11 -7.56 16.56
C VAL A 445 -13.57 -8.83 17.22
N TYR A 446 -13.02 -8.70 18.42
CA TYR A 446 -12.49 -9.80 19.19
C TYR A 446 -13.40 -10.07 20.40
N PRO A 447 -14.22 -11.14 20.38
CA PRO A 447 -15.03 -11.56 21.52
C PRO A 447 -14.14 -11.84 22.75
N TRP A 448 -14.55 -11.34 23.92
CA TRP A 448 -13.92 -11.71 25.19
C TRP A 448 -14.69 -12.90 25.82
N ALA A 449 -14.71 -14.01 25.07
CA ALA A 449 -15.32 -15.28 25.46
C ALA A 449 -14.46 -16.43 24.90
N GLU A 450 -14.41 -17.57 25.61
CA GLU A 450 -13.41 -18.62 25.35
C GLU A 450 -13.70 -19.48 24.11
N GLU A 451 -14.94 -19.47 23.59
CA GLU A 451 -15.38 -20.31 22.46
C GLU A 451 -15.75 -19.52 21.19
N GLU A 452 -15.68 -18.19 21.21
CA GLU A 452 -16.16 -17.33 20.11
C GLU A 452 -15.00 -16.79 19.25
N ALA A 453 -15.03 -17.10 17.96
CA ALA A 453 -13.98 -16.71 17.02
C ALA A 453 -14.01 -15.20 16.70
N PRO A 454 -12.86 -14.56 16.40
CA PRO A 454 -12.81 -13.17 15.94
C PRO A 454 -13.70 -12.94 14.70
N GLN A 455 -14.45 -11.84 14.72
CA GLN A 455 -15.42 -11.49 13.68
C GLN A 455 -14.90 -10.29 12.88
N HIS A 456 -15.06 -10.36 11.55
CA HIS A 456 -14.56 -9.33 10.63
C HIS A 456 -15.74 -8.57 10.02
N ARG A 457 -15.68 -7.23 10.01
CA ARG A 457 -16.55 -6.39 9.18
C ARG A 457 -15.73 -5.71 8.10
N PHE A 458 -16.24 -5.71 6.88
CA PHE A 458 -15.72 -4.94 5.77
C PHE A 458 -16.87 -4.38 4.95
N GLY A 459 -16.78 -3.11 4.55
CA GLY A 459 -17.83 -2.47 3.77
C GLY A 459 -17.60 -0.98 3.57
N LEU A 460 -18.68 -0.28 3.23
CA LEU A 460 -18.71 1.16 2.99
C LEU A 460 -18.88 1.91 4.31
N SER A 461 -18.25 3.08 4.42
CA SER A 461 -18.43 4.03 5.52
C SER A 461 -18.68 5.43 4.95
N ILE A 462 -19.83 6.01 5.27
CA ILE A 462 -20.28 7.32 4.81
C ILE A 462 -20.13 8.30 5.96
N LYS A 463 -19.30 9.33 5.78
CA LYS A 463 -19.06 10.41 6.74
C LYS A 463 -20.23 11.41 6.67
N LEU A 464 -20.82 11.72 7.84
CA LEU A 464 -22.00 12.58 8.04
C LEU A 464 -21.65 13.75 8.98
#